data_AF-A0AAE0A110-F1
#
_entry.id   AF-A0AAE0A110-F1
#
_cell.length_a   1.000
_cell.length_b   1.000
_cell.length_c   1.000
_cell.angle_alpha   90.00
_cell.angle_beta   90.00
_cell.angle_gamma   90.00
#
_symmetry.space_group_name_H-M   'P 1'
#
loop_
_entity.id
_entity.type
_entity.pdbx_description
1 polymer ?
#
loop_
_entity_poly.entity_id
_entity_poly.type
_entity_poly.pdbx_seq_one_letter_code
_entity_poly.pdbx_strand_id
1 'polypeptide(L)'
;MVEIAISVAAKIAEYLVAPIGRPFKYLWNYKTNLENLKNEVEKLKAERDTVQLLIKPGEDPLPNVEHWQERANRIIVDVTEVVGDNPDQANIQCCKGFSCPNLINRYQRSKNAAEKLNEVLKLEHEAAPFLSVVSSRTNIPDHPWLRSDDGYEAFESRSDVLENINDALHDPDVNMVGIYGMGGIGKTTLAKKVAKRIQQDNPSHVIVFVEVSKTLDINNIQQVIGEKLGLIFHDKTEGGRASALYDQLKKEVVDPKFR
;
A
#
# COMPACT_ATOMS: atom_id res chain seq x y z
N MET A 1 13.33 8.99 11.16
CA MET A 1 14.22 7.91 10.66
C MET A 1 15.07 7.27 11.76
N VAL A 2 15.73 8.06 12.61
CA VAL A 2 16.58 7.52 13.70
C VAL A 2 15.79 6.74 14.76
N GLU A 3 14.57 7.17 15.11
CA GLU A 3 13.73 6.49 16.12
C GLU A 3 13.23 5.10 15.71
N ILE A 4 12.93 4.90 14.42
CA ILE A 4 12.47 3.59 13.89
C ILE A 4 13.65 2.59 13.87
N ALA A 5 14.84 3.05 13.47
CA ALA A 5 16.05 2.22 13.49
C ALA A 5 16.44 1.79 14.92
N ILE A 6 16.25 2.68 15.90
CA ILE A 6 16.50 2.38 17.32
C ILE A 6 15.47 1.35 17.85
N SER A 7 14.20 1.44 17.47
CA SER A 7 13.16 0.48 17.87
C SER A 7 13.44 -0.94 17.36
N VAL A 8 13.86 -1.05 16.10
CA VAL A 8 14.23 -2.34 15.49
C VAL A 8 15.50 -2.90 16.15
N ALA A 9 16.51 -2.08 16.35
CA ALA A 9 17.76 -2.48 17.02
C ALA A 9 17.56 -2.89 18.49
N ALA A 10 16.66 -2.22 19.23
CA ALA A 10 16.32 -2.57 20.60
C ALA A 10 15.64 -3.94 20.68
N LYS A 11 14.74 -4.24 19.74
CA LYS A 11 14.10 -5.56 19.64
C LYS A 11 15.12 -6.65 19.33
N ILE A 12 16.10 -6.37 18.47
CA ILE A 12 17.23 -7.25 18.17
C ILE A 12 18.10 -7.51 19.42
N ALA A 13 18.33 -6.50 20.26
CA ALA A 13 19.14 -6.62 21.47
C ALA A 13 18.47 -7.46 22.56
N GLU A 14 17.14 -7.37 22.73
CA GLU A 14 16.39 -8.22 23.68
C GLU A 14 16.47 -9.71 23.32
N TYR A 15 16.67 -10.07 22.05
CA TYR A 15 16.88 -11.46 21.64
C TYR A 15 18.28 -12.01 21.95
N LEU A 16 19.27 -11.16 22.25
CA LEU A 16 20.69 -11.55 22.37
C LEU A 16 21.20 -11.73 23.82
N VAL A 17 20.56 -11.14 24.83
CA VAL A 17 21.12 -11.05 26.20
C VAL A 17 20.34 -11.88 27.23
N ALA A 18 20.66 -13.18 27.32
CA ALA A 18 20.68 -13.97 28.58
C ALA A 18 21.40 -15.32 28.34
N PRO A 19 22.56 -15.59 28.96
CA PRO A 19 23.44 -16.71 28.60
C PRO A 19 23.15 -18.00 29.39
N ILE A 20 23.56 -19.14 28.81
CA ILE A 20 23.59 -20.54 29.34
C ILE A 20 22.49 -21.51 28.82
N GLY A 21 21.42 -21.08 28.15
CA GLY A 21 20.34 -21.98 27.67
C GLY A 21 20.27 -22.32 26.16
N ARG A 22 21.28 -21.97 25.35
CA ARG A 22 21.15 -21.88 23.88
C ARG A 22 20.63 -23.14 23.14
N PRO A 23 21.00 -24.39 23.50
CA PRO A 23 20.46 -25.58 22.81
C PRO A 23 19.00 -25.90 23.19
N PHE A 24 18.64 -25.73 24.46
CA PHE A 24 17.34 -26.10 25.00
C PHE A 24 16.23 -25.09 24.65
N LYS A 25 16.59 -23.81 24.46
CA LYS A 25 15.62 -22.76 24.06
C LYS A 25 14.97 -23.07 22.71
N TYR A 26 15.74 -23.57 21.73
CA TYR A 26 15.20 -23.97 20.43
C TYR A 26 14.30 -25.20 20.51
N LEU A 27 14.61 -26.14 21.41
CA LEU A 27 13.80 -27.33 21.66
C LEU A 27 12.44 -27.00 22.29
N TRP A 28 12.42 -26.06 23.24
CA TRP A 28 11.22 -25.69 23.98
C TRP A 28 10.34 -24.68 23.23
N ASN A 29 10.95 -23.72 22.53
CA ASN A 29 10.25 -22.64 21.84
C ASN A 29 10.05 -22.90 20.33
N TYR A 30 10.17 -24.14 19.87
CA TYR A 30 10.10 -24.46 18.43
C TYR A 30 8.76 -24.05 17.80
N LYS A 31 7.63 -24.26 18.51
CA LYS A 31 6.30 -23.86 18.02
C LYS A 31 6.23 -22.34 17.86
N THR A 32 6.66 -21.59 18.86
CA THR A 32 6.70 -20.13 18.84
C THR A 32 7.60 -19.58 17.73
N ASN A 33 8.76 -20.20 17.50
CA ASN A 33 9.65 -19.79 16.41
C ASN A 33 9.04 -20.04 15.02
N LEU A 34 8.36 -21.18 14.83
CA LEU A 34 7.65 -21.48 13.58
C LEU A 34 6.46 -20.54 13.37
N GLU A 35 5.71 -20.24 14.42
CA GLU A 35 4.57 -19.31 14.36
C GLU A 35 5.03 -17.88 14.05
N ASN A 36 6.11 -17.41 14.68
CA ASN A 36 6.71 -16.12 14.36
C ASN A 36 7.19 -16.06 12.91
N LEU A 37 7.90 -17.10 12.43
CA LEU A 37 8.33 -17.17 11.04
C LEU A 37 7.14 -17.14 10.07
N LYS A 38 6.07 -17.89 10.37
CA LYS A 38 4.84 -17.87 9.56
C LYS A 38 4.24 -16.46 9.50
N ASN A 39 4.15 -15.77 10.64
CA ASN A 39 3.59 -14.42 10.70
C ASN A 39 4.41 -13.41 9.90
N GLU A 40 5.75 -13.43 10.01
CA GLU A 40 6.60 -12.51 9.22
C GLU A 40 6.59 -12.86 7.72
N VAL A 41 6.45 -14.13 7.34
CA VAL A 41 6.32 -14.52 5.92
C VAL A 41 5.00 -14.07 5.32
N GLU A 42 3.89 -14.09 6.07
CA GLU A 42 2.63 -13.51 5.61
C GLU A 42 2.73 -11.99 5.38
N LYS A 43 3.48 -11.27 6.24
CA LYS A 43 3.77 -9.84 6.00
C LYS A 43 4.61 -9.65 4.74
N LEU A 44 5.72 -10.38 4.60
CA LEU A 44 6.58 -10.33 3.42
C LEU A 44 5.78 -10.62 2.13
N LYS A 45 4.83 -11.56 2.19
CA LYS A 45 3.94 -11.85 1.06
C LYS A 45 3.05 -10.66 0.70
N ALA A 46 2.44 -10.02 1.69
CA ALA A 46 1.65 -8.80 1.47
C ALA A 46 2.50 -7.64 0.92
N GLU A 47 3.72 -7.46 1.42
CA GLU A 47 4.67 -6.47 0.90
C GLU A 47 5.06 -6.79 -0.56
N ARG A 48 5.35 -8.06 -0.88
CA ARG A 48 5.66 -8.50 -2.24
C ARG A 48 4.51 -8.24 -3.20
N ASP A 49 3.29 -8.60 -2.80
CA ASP A 49 2.09 -8.34 -3.60
C ASP A 49 1.88 -6.82 -3.82
N THR A 50 2.16 -6.01 -2.80
CA THR A 50 2.11 -4.54 -2.91
C THR A 50 3.15 -4.02 -3.90
N VAL A 51 4.40 -4.48 -3.82
CA VAL A 51 5.47 -4.11 -4.76
C VAL A 51 5.12 -4.54 -6.19
N GLN A 52 4.49 -5.71 -6.36
CA GLN A 52 4.03 -6.19 -7.66
C GLN A 52 3.02 -5.24 -8.31
N LEU A 53 2.12 -4.65 -7.51
CA LEU A 53 1.15 -3.66 -8.00
C LEU A 53 1.81 -2.34 -8.45
N LEU A 54 3.05 -2.07 -8.05
CA LEU A 54 3.81 -0.89 -8.49
C LEU A 54 4.41 -1.06 -9.88
N ILE A 55 4.57 -2.30 -10.34
CA ILE A 55 5.04 -2.58 -11.69
C ILE A 55 3.89 -2.30 -12.65
N LYS A 56 4.11 -1.39 -13.62
CA LYS A 56 3.07 -1.05 -14.58
C LYS A 56 2.82 -2.23 -15.53
N PRO A 57 1.57 -2.47 -15.97
CA PRO A 57 1.29 -3.47 -16.99
C PRO A 57 2.09 -3.18 -18.26
N GLY A 58 2.93 -4.13 -18.70
CA GLY A 58 3.75 -4.01 -19.90
C GLY A 58 5.12 -3.34 -19.72
N GLU A 59 5.51 -2.97 -18.50
CA GLU A 59 6.88 -2.56 -18.17
C GLU A 59 7.61 -3.68 -17.42
N ASP A 60 8.89 -3.89 -17.74
CA ASP A 60 9.74 -4.82 -17.00
C ASP A 60 10.11 -4.23 -15.63
N PRO A 61 10.14 -5.04 -14.55
CA PRO A 61 10.61 -4.59 -13.26
C PRO A 61 12.06 -4.10 -13.32
N LEU A 62 12.40 -3.12 -12.48
CA LEU A 62 13.79 -2.75 -12.28
C LEU A 62 14.60 -3.96 -11.77
N PRO A 63 15.86 -4.15 -12.19
CA PRO A 63 16.64 -5.34 -11.84
C PRO A 63 16.76 -5.61 -10.33
N ASN A 64 16.78 -4.55 -9.51
CA ASN A 64 16.80 -4.67 -8.05
C ASN A 64 15.46 -5.12 -7.46
N VAL A 65 14.34 -4.73 -8.07
CA VAL A 65 12.98 -5.15 -7.67
C VAL A 65 12.77 -6.61 -8.07
N GLU A 66 13.16 -6.98 -9.29
CA GLU A 66 13.09 -8.35 -9.80
C GLU A 66 13.88 -9.32 -8.89
N HIS A 67 15.16 -9.03 -8.64
CA HIS A 67 16.01 -9.84 -7.77
C HIS A 67 15.47 -9.94 -6.33
N TRP A 68 14.87 -8.87 -5.80
CA TRP A 68 14.22 -8.90 -4.48
C TRP A 68 12.98 -9.81 -4.48
N GLN A 69 12.13 -9.72 -5.51
CA GLN A 69 10.93 -10.55 -5.65
C GLN A 69 11.27 -12.03 -5.78
N GLU A 70 12.30 -12.38 -6.55
CA GLU A 70 12.80 -13.75 -6.66
C GLU A 70 13.21 -14.32 -5.30
N ARG A 71 13.96 -13.53 -4.50
CA ARG A 71 14.36 -13.93 -3.15
C ARG A 71 13.16 -14.07 -2.21
N ALA A 72 12.20 -13.15 -2.27
CA ALA A 72 10.97 -13.23 -1.49
C ALA A 72 10.16 -14.49 -1.83
N ASN A 73 9.96 -14.77 -3.13
CA ASN A 73 9.25 -15.97 -3.58
C ASN A 73 9.96 -17.26 -3.14
N ARG A 74 11.30 -17.31 -3.23
CA ARG A 74 12.07 -18.46 -2.75
C ARG A 74 11.85 -18.71 -1.27
N ILE A 75 11.92 -17.68 -0.44
CA ILE A 75 11.72 -17.82 1.02
C ILE A 75 10.28 -18.20 1.35
N ILE A 76 9.29 -17.63 0.67
CA ILE A 76 7.88 -18.00 0.85
C ILE A 76 7.69 -19.50 0.58
N VAL A 77 8.24 -20.01 -0.54
CA VAL A 77 8.17 -21.45 -0.88
C VAL A 77 8.91 -22.29 0.17
N ASP A 78 10.15 -21.95 0.50
CA ASP A 78 10.94 -22.68 1.49
C ASP A 78 10.24 -22.78 2.86
N VAL A 79 9.54 -21.73 3.29
CA VAL A 79 8.84 -21.73 4.58
C VAL A 79 7.58 -22.57 4.52
N THR A 80 6.88 -22.65 3.38
CA THR A 80 5.77 -23.61 3.23
C THR A 80 6.22 -25.05 3.39
N GLU A 81 7.44 -25.40 2.94
CA GLU A 81 8.03 -26.73 3.18
C GLU A 81 8.41 -26.92 4.66
N VAL A 82 9.04 -25.93 5.29
CA VAL A 82 9.46 -26.02 6.71
C VAL A 82 8.28 -26.07 7.68
N VAL A 83 7.14 -25.47 7.34
CA VAL A 83 5.92 -25.44 8.18
C VAL A 83 4.94 -26.57 7.82
N GLY A 84 4.91 -27.01 6.55
CA GLY A 84 3.97 -28.02 6.03
C GLY A 84 4.15 -29.43 6.62
N ASP A 85 5.34 -29.76 7.12
CA ASP A 85 5.58 -31.00 7.85
C ASP A 85 4.91 -30.95 9.23
N ASN A 86 3.72 -31.54 9.32
CA ASN A 86 2.92 -31.64 10.54
C ASN A 86 3.73 -32.36 11.65
N PRO A 87 4.10 -31.68 12.76
CA PRO A 87 5.00 -32.23 13.78
C PRO A 87 4.43 -33.44 14.53
N ASP A 88 3.11 -33.65 14.42
CA ASP A 88 2.35 -34.66 15.16
C ASP A 88 2.02 -35.91 14.30
N GLN A 89 2.41 -35.93 13.01
CA GLN A 89 2.01 -37.01 12.08
C GLN A 89 3.00 -38.18 11.99
N ALA A 90 4.10 -38.14 12.74
CA ALA A 90 4.98 -39.30 12.95
C ALA A 90 4.51 -40.11 14.17
N ASN A 91 3.67 -41.11 13.91
CA ASN A 91 3.22 -42.11 14.87
C ASN A 91 4.42 -42.82 15.52
N ILE A 92 4.72 -42.57 16.80
CA ILE A 92 5.69 -43.39 17.55
C ILE A 92 5.23 -43.54 19.00
N GLN A 93 4.59 -44.67 19.27
CA GLN A 93 4.68 -45.33 20.56
C GLN A 93 6.17 -45.61 20.86
N CYS A 94 6.70 -45.11 21.98
CA CYS A 94 8.06 -45.44 22.40
C CYS A 94 8.08 -46.09 23.79
N CYS A 95 8.74 -47.26 23.84
CA CYS A 95 8.97 -48.08 25.02
C CYS A 95 10.31 -47.71 25.70
N LYS A 96 10.32 -47.82 27.04
CA LYS A 96 11.46 -48.21 27.90
C LYS A 96 12.89 -47.78 27.47
N GLY A 97 13.26 -46.55 27.83
CA GLY A 97 14.66 -46.18 28.11
C GLY A 97 15.54 -45.84 26.89
N PHE A 98 15.74 -44.54 26.68
CA PHE A 98 16.74 -43.86 25.82
C PHE A 98 16.43 -43.56 24.34
N SER A 99 16.62 -42.26 24.04
CA SER A 99 16.59 -41.51 22.78
C SER A 99 15.28 -41.42 21.98
N CYS A 100 14.58 -40.30 22.16
CA CYS A 100 13.42 -39.88 21.36
C CYS A 100 13.89 -39.14 20.08
N PRO A 101 13.67 -39.67 18.87
CA PRO A 101 14.07 -39.04 17.59
C PRO A 101 13.45 -37.65 17.35
N ASN A 102 12.37 -37.31 18.06
CA ASN A 102 11.60 -36.08 17.87
C ASN A 102 12.32 -34.80 18.40
N LEU A 103 13.25 -34.90 19.36
CA LEU A 103 13.95 -33.72 19.90
C LEU A 103 14.99 -33.15 18.91
N ILE A 104 15.82 -34.00 18.29
CA ILE A 104 16.86 -33.52 17.34
C ILE A 104 16.19 -32.84 16.13
N ASN A 105 15.09 -33.40 15.63
CA ASN A 105 14.32 -32.81 14.54
C ASN A 105 13.69 -31.47 14.96
N ARG A 106 13.07 -31.39 16.15
CA ARG A 106 12.55 -30.10 16.69
C ARG A 106 13.64 -29.04 16.82
N TYR A 107 14.84 -29.42 17.27
CA TYR A 107 15.98 -28.51 17.35
C TYR A 107 16.40 -28.00 15.97
N GLN A 108 16.57 -28.90 15.00
CA GLN A 108 16.96 -28.55 13.63
C GLN A 108 15.93 -27.65 12.96
N ARG A 109 14.63 -27.96 13.08
CA ARG A 109 13.54 -27.13 12.53
C ARG A 109 13.48 -25.76 13.19
N SER A 110 13.61 -25.69 14.52
CA SER A 110 13.61 -24.42 15.26
C SER A 110 14.81 -23.55 14.91
N LYS A 111 15.99 -24.15 14.71
CA LYS A 111 17.20 -23.46 14.26
C LYS A 111 17.05 -22.94 12.83
N ASN A 112 16.58 -23.79 11.90
CA ASN A 112 16.30 -23.41 10.52
C ASN A 112 15.25 -22.28 10.45
N ALA A 113 14.20 -22.35 11.27
CA ALA A 113 13.20 -21.31 11.35
C ALA A 113 13.76 -19.96 11.81
N ALA A 114 14.67 -19.96 12.79
CA ALA A 114 15.35 -18.75 13.24
C ALA A 114 16.31 -18.18 12.18
N GLU A 115 16.99 -19.04 11.41
CA GLU A 115 17.84 -18.62 10.29
C GLU A 115 17.01 -17.99 9.16
N LYS A 116 15.91 -18.63 8.75
CA LYS A 116 14.98 -18.08 7.74
C LYS A 116 14.31 -16.79 8.19
N LEU A 117 13.99 -16.65 9.48
CA LEU A 117 13.43 -15.42 10.04
C LEU A 117 14.38 -14.23 9.83
N ASN A 118 15.69 -14.42 10.00
CA ASN A 118 16.66 -13.35 9.73
C ASN A 118 16.69 -12.94 8.25
N GLU A 119 16.52 -13.90 7.34
CA GLU A 119 16.44 -13.62 5.91
C GLU A 119 15.16 -12.85 5.55
N VAL A 120 14.01 -13.22 6.15
CA VAL A 120 12.74 -12.51 5.99
C VAL A 120 12.87 -11.06 6.44
N LEU A 121 13.37 -10.83 7.67
CA LEU A 121 13.54 -9.47 8.22
C LEU A 121 14.49 -8.61 7.36
N LYS A 122 15.50 -9.23 6.75
CA LYS A 122 16.39 -8.55 5.80
C LYS A 122 15.65 -8.13 4.54
N LEU A 123 14.78 -8.99 3.99
CA LEU A 123 13.98 -8.67 2.81
C LEU A 123 12.95 -7.58 3.10
N GLU A 124 12.30 -7.59 4.27
CA GLU A 124 11.39 -6.50 4.68
C GLU A 124 12.14 -5.15 4.74
N HIS A 125 13.36 -5.15 5.28
CA HIS A 125 14.19 -3.94 5.30
C HIS A 125 14.57 -3.47 3.88
N GLU A 126 14.91 -4.39 2.98
CA GLU A 126 15.17 -4.11 1.56
C GLU A 126 13.91 -3.62 0.83
N ALA A 127 12.71 -3.97 1.30
CA ALA A 127 11.43 -3.57 0.70
C ALA A 127 11.01 -2.13 1.05
N ALA A 128 11.45 -1.61 2.21
CA ALA A 128 11.03 -0.32 2.73
C ALA A 128 11.17 0.87 1.72
N PRO A 129 12.25 0.98 0.92
CA PRO A 129 12.36 2.02 -0.11
C PRO A 129 11.29 1.90 -1.21
N PHE A 130 10.94 0.68 -1.63
CA PHE A 130 9.90 0.45 -2.65
C PHE A 130 8.52 0.84 -2.13
N LEU A 131 8.22 0.46 -0.88
CA LEU A 131 6.95 0.74 -0.21
C LEU A 131 6.79 2.21 0.18
N SER A 132 7.90 2.94 0.38
CA SER A 132 7.86 4.39 0.66
C SER A 132 7.18 5.19 -0.46
N VAL A 133 7.27 4.71 -1.72
CA VAL A 133 6.58 5.30 -2.87
C VAL A 133 5.06 5.19 -2.73
N VAL A 134 4.57 4.10 -2.14
CA VAL A 134 3.13 3.87 -1.88
C VAL A 134 2.63 4.73 -0.73
N SER A 135 3.39 4.78 0.37
CA SER A 135 3.04 5.63 1.52
C SER A 135 3.12 7.13 1.19
N SER A 136 3.81 7.51 0.12
CA SER A 136 3.82 8.87 -0.39
C SER A 136 2.51 9.24 -1.10
N ARG A 137 1.77 8.27 -1.67
CA ARG A 137 0.46 8.54 -2.31
C ARG A 137 -0.62 8.92 -1.33
N THR A 138 -0.53 8.48 -0.07
CA THR A 138 -1.57 8.75 0.93
C THR A 138 -1.51 10.15 1.56
N ASN A 139 -0.55 11.02 1.20
CA ASN A 139 -0.42 12.34 1.80
C ASN A 139 0.20 13.41 0.86
N ILE A 140 -0.27 13.54 -0.39
CA ILE A 140 0.09 14.71 -1.23
C ILE A 140 -0.97 15.80 -1.00
N PRO A 141 -0.56 17.05 -0.74
CA PRO A 141 -1.32 18.02 0.04
C PRO A 141 -2.68 18.33 -0.59
N ASP A 142 -3.71 18.36 0.25
CA ASP A 142 -4.96 19.06 -0.03
C ASP A 142 -4.60 20.43 -0.61
N HIS A 143 -5.24 20.80 -1.73
CA HIS A 143 -5.15 22.18 -2.17
C HIS A 143 -5.44 23.13 -0.97
N PRO A 144 -4.72 24.26 -0.83
CA PRO A 144 -4.94 25.18 0.30
C PRO A 144 -6.41 25.58 0.50
N TRP A 145 -7.19 25.63 -0.60
CA TRP A 145 -8.62 25.96 -0.58
C TRP A 145 -9.54 24.87 0.01
N LEU A 146 -9.08 23.62 0.13
CA LEU A 146 -9.82 22.57 0.85
C LEU A 146 -9.75 22.77 2.37
N ARG A 147 -8.64 23.35 2.86
CA ARG A 147 -8.38 23.58 4.30
C ARG A 147 -8.88 24.92 4.81
N SER A 148 -8.94 25.94 3.95
CA SER A 148 -9.49 27.24 4.32
C SER A 148 -11.02 27.21 4.38
N ASP A 149 -11.58 28.13 5.17
CA ASP A 149 -12.97 28.55 4.97
C ASP A 149 -13.08 29.17 3.59
N ASP A 150 -14.02 28.70 2.78
CA ASP A 150 -14.15 29.09 1.36
C ASP A 150 -14.92 30.41 1.19
N GLY A 151 -15.24 31.08 2.30
CA GLY A 151 -16.12 32.25 2.32
C GLY A 151 -17.52 31.92 1.81
N TYR A 152 -17.91 30.64 1.86
CA TYR A 152 -19.20 30.19 1.39
C TYR A 152 -20.28 30.57 2.40
N GLU A 153 -21.08 31.57 2.05
CA GLU A 153 -22.31 31.88 2.75
C GLU A 153 -23.43 30.94 2.30
N ALA A 154 -23.90 30.12 3.24
CA ALA A 154 -25.04 29.23 3.04
C ALA A 154 -26.33 30.05 2.99
N PHE A 155 -26.88 30.22 1.79
CA PHE A 155 -28.24 30.71 1.56
C PHE A 155 -29.13 29.53 1.20
N GLU A 156 -30.39 29.53 1.63
CA GLU A 156 -31.35 28.44 1.35
C GLU A 156 -31.40 28.09 -0.14
N SER A 157 -31.45 29.08 -1.04
CA SER A 157 -31.45 28.87 -2.49
C SER A 157 -30.19 28.20 -3.04
N ARG A 158 -29.06 28.26 -2.31
CA ARG A 158 -27.82 27.59 -2.70
C ARG A 158 -27.69 26.20 -2.07
N SER A 159 -28.40 25.94 -0.97
CA SER A 159 -28.49 24.60 -0.37
C SER A 159 -29.18 23.62 -1.32
N ASP A 160 -30.31 24.02 -1.92
CA ASP A 160 -31.01 23.19 -2.91
C ASP A 160 -30.13 22.86 -4.13
N VAL A 161 -29.34 23.83 -4.60
CA VAL A 161 -28.42 23.62 -5.74
C VAL A 161 -27.28 22.68 -5.34
N LEU A 162 -26.74 22.81 -4.12
CA LEU A 162 -25.72 21.89 -3.62
C LEU A 162 -26.24 20.45 -3.53
N GLU A 163 -27.45 20.26 -2.99
CA GLU A 163 -28.08 18.95 -2.89
C GLU A 163 -28.33 18.35 -4.27
N ASN A 164 -28.92 19.12 -5.20
CA ASN A 164 -29.12 18.66 -6.58
C ASN A 164 -27.81 18.24 -7.28
N ILE A 165 -26.72 19.00 -7.08
CA ILE A 165 -25.41 18.62 -7.65
C ILE A 165 -24.89 17.36 -6.98
N ASN A 166 -25.03 17.25 -5.66
CA ASN A 166 -24.59 16.08 -4.92
C ASN A 166 -25.34 14.82 -5.36
N ASP A 167 -26.67 14.89 -5.48
CA ASP A 167 -27.51 13.79 -5.95
C ASP A 167 -27.15 13.40 -7.38
N ALA A 168 -26.96 14.38 -8.27
CA ALA A 168 -26.53 14.12 -9.64
C ALA A 168 -25.15 13.44 -9.71
N LEU A 169 -24.23 13.73 -8.78
CA LEU A 169 -22.92 13.07 -8.73
C LEU A 169 -22.94 11.68 -8.09
N HIS A 170 -24.02 11.31 -7.39
CA HIS A 170 -24.24 9.94 -6.88
C HIS A 170 -24.98 9.05 -7.89
N ASP A 171 -25.56 9.62 -8.94
CA ASP A 171 -26.21 8.88 -10.02
C ASP A 171 -25.14 8.25 -10.94
N PRO A 172 -25.08 6.90 -11.05
CA PRO A 172 -24.08 6.22 -11.89
C PRO A 172 -24.23 6.52 -13.39
N ASP A 173 -25.40 7.00 -13.85
CA ASP A 173 -25.62 7.37 -15.24
C ASP A 173 -25.10 8.79 -15.57
N VAL A 174 -24.72 9.57 -14.56
CA VAL A 174 -24.24 10.95 -14.70
C VAL A 174 -22.72 11.01 -14.59
N ASN A 175 -22.07 11.32 -15.71
CA ASN A 175 -20.60 11.45 -15.77
C ASN A 175 -20.11 12.91 -15.71
N MET A 176 -21.01 13.89 -15.83
CA MET A 176 -20.64 15.31 -15.91
C MET A 176 -21.77 16.22 -15.42
N VAL A 177 -21.41 17.20 -14.58
CA VAL A 177 -22.31 18.27 -14.12
C VAL A 177 -21.72 19.62 -14.50
N GLY A 178 -22.54 20.46 -15.16
CA GLY A 178 -22.15 21.81 -15.56
C GLY A 178 -22.82 22.89 -14.70
N ILE A 179 -22.03 23.81 -14.15
CA ILE A 179 -22.53 24.99 -13.41
C ILE A 179 -22.40 26.23 -14.29
N TYR A 180 -23.51 26.86 -14.65
CA TYR A 180 -23.54 28.03 -15.55
C TYR A 180 -24.22 29.25 -14.89
N GLY A 181 -23.98 30.44 -15.44
CA GLY A 181 -24.53 31.71 -14.92
C GLY A 181 -23.59 32.90 -15.08
N MET A 182 -24.05 34.09 -14.69
CA MET A 182 -23.27 35.33 -14.80
C MET A 182 -21.92 35.28 -14.06
N GLY A 183 -20.97 36.11 -14.49
CA GLY A 183 -19.69 36.29 -13.81
C GLY A 183 -19.86 36.80 -12.38
N GLY A 184 -18.97 36.41 -11.47
CA GLY A 184 -18.99 36.89 -10.07
C GLY A 184 -20.04 36.25 -9.15
N ILE A 185 -20.95 35.41 -9.66
CA ILE A 185 -22.02 34.81 -8.84
C ILE A 185 -21.57 33.64 -7.93
N GLY A 186 -20.28 33.30 -7.92
CA GLY A 186 -19.73 32.26 -7.05
C GLY A 186 -19.74 30.82 -7.59
N LYS A 187 -19.88 30.61 -8.91
CA LYS A 187 -19.88 29.25 -9.51
C LYS A 187 -18.66 28.41 -9.12
N THR A 188 -17.47 29.00 -9.18
CA THR A 188 -16.22 28.33 -8.79
C THR A 188 -16.21 28.01 -7.29
N THR A 189 -16.78 28.89 -6.45
CA THR A 189 -16.93 28.65 -5.02
C THR A 189 -17.88 27.48 -4.75
N LEU A 190 -19.00 27.41 -5.50
CA LEU A 190 -19.95 26.30 -5.40
C LEU A 190 -19.29 24.96 -5.78
N ALA A 191 -18.54 24.90 -6.88
CA ALA A 191 -17.81 23.69 -7.27
C ALA A 191 -16.79 23.25 -6.21
N LYS A 192 -16.07 24.20 -5.59
CA LYS A 192 -15.14 23.91 -4.48
C LYS A 192 -15.87 23.36 -3.24
N LYS A 193 -17.05 23.89 -2.92
CA LYS A 193 -17.88 23.41 -1.80
C LYS A 193 -18.33 21.96 -2.02
N VAL A 194 -18.81 21.64 -3.22
CA VAL A 194 -19.20 20.27 -3.61
C VAL A 194 -18.01 19.33 -3.49
N ALA A 195 -16.86 19.71 -4.07
CA ALA A 195 -15.64 18.92 -3.96
C ALA A 195 -15.25 18.65 -2.49
N LYS A 196 -15.28 19.69 -1.63
CA LYS A 196 -14.99 19.52 -0.20
C LYS A 196 -15.96 18.55 0.47
N ARG A 197 -17.24 18.57 0.11
CA ARG A 197 -18.24 17.65 0.63
C ARG A 197 -17.97 16.20 0.21
N ILE A 198 -17.68 15.96 -1.07
CA ILE A 198 -17.35 14.63 -1.60
C ILE A 198 -16.12 14.07 -0.90
N GLN A 199 -15.09 14.88 -0.67
CA GLN A 199 -13.88 14.44 0.05
C GLN A 199 -14.18 14.06 1.51
N GLN A 200 -15.11 14.78 2.17
CA GLN A 200 -15.51 14.49 3.54
C GLN A 200 -16.35 13.21 3.62
N ASP A 201 -17.27 13.04 2.70
CA ASP A 201 -18.18 11.88 2.67
C ASP A 201 -17.43 10.60 2.25
N ASN A 202 -16.43 10.72 1.37
CA ASN A 202 -15.56 9.61 1.02
C ASN A 202 -14.10 10.06 0.77
N PRO A 203 -13.21 9.90 1.77
CA PRO A 203 -11.80 10.28 1.70
C PRO A 203 -10.97 9.55 0.63
N SER A 204 -11.48 8.45 0.06
CA SER A 204 -10.76 7.70 -0.99
C SER A 204 -10.87 8.34 -2.37
N HIS A 205 -11.80 9.29 -2.57
CA HIS A 205 -11.90 9.99 -3.85
C HIS A 205 -10.69 10.89 -4.08
N VAL A 206 -10.18 10.86 -5.31
CA VAL A 206 -9.13 11.77 -5.76
C VAL A 206 -9.79 12.98 -6.41
N ILE A 207 -9.65 14.15 -5.78
CA ILE A 207 -10.17 15.41 -6.32
C ILE A 207 -9.05 16.18 -7.02
N VAL A 208 -9.30 16.48 -8.29
CA VAL A 208 -8.41 17.30 -9.12
C VAL A 208 -9.13 18.59 -9.50
N PHE A 209 -8.52 19.73 -9.18
CA PHE A 209 -9.04 21.04 -9.58
C PHE A 209 -8.05 21.69 -10.53
N VAL A 210 -8.51 21.97 -11.75
CA VAL A 210 -7.69 22.57 -12.80
C VAL A 210 -8.36 23.85 -13.29
N GLU A 211 -7.64 24.96 -13.23
CA GLU A 211 -8.09 26.21 -13.83
C GLU A 211 -7.77 26.21 -15.32
N VAL A 212 -8.79 26.36 -16.16
CA VAL A 212 -8.65 26.45 -17.60
C VAL A 212 -8.88 27.90 -18.02
N SER A 213 -7.81 28.55 -18.48
CA SER A 213 -7.87 29.91 -19.01
C SER A 213 -8.27 29.93 -20.49
N LYS A 214 -8.60 31.12 -21.03
CA LYS A 214 -8.92 31.29 -22.46
C LYS A 214 -7.76 30.85 -23.36
N THR A 215 -6.53 31.07 -22.93
CA THR A 215 -5.33 30.52 -23.57
C THR A 215 -5.11 29.12 -23.04
N LEU A 216 -5.44 28.12 -23.85
CA LEU A 216 -5.37 26.73 -23.45
C LEU A 216 -3.91 26.28 -23.33
N ASP A 217 -3.53 25.81 -22.15
CA ASP A 217 -2.25 25.16 -21.91
C ASP A 217 -2.51 23.70 -21.53
N ILE A 218 -2.59 22.85 -22.56
CA ILE A 218 -2.88 21.43 -22.41
C ILE A 218 -1.77 20.75 -21.59
N ASN A 219 -0.52 21.17 -21.79
CA ASN A 219 0.61 20.61 -21.07
C ASN A 219 0.53 20.89 -19.56
N ASN A 220 0.10 22.08 -19.17
CA ASN A 220 -0.12 22.41 -17.77
C ASN A 220 -1.33 21.66 -17.20
N ILE A 221 -2.44 21.59 -17.94
CA ILE A 221 -3.63 20.81 -17.52
C ILE A 221 -3.26 19.34 -17.26
N GLN A 222 -2.57 18.71 -18.20
CA GLN A 222 -2.11 17.33 -18.06
C GLN A 222 -1.13 17.19 -16.89
N GLN A 223 -0.23 18.17 -16.68
CA GLN A 223 0.71 18.16 -15.55
C GLN A 223 -0.04 18.14 -14.21
N VAL A 224 -0.98 19.06 -14.02
CA VAL A 224 -1.74 19.18 -12.77
C VAL A 224 -2.52 17.90 -12.47
N ILE A 225 -3.16 17.31 -13.48
CA ILE A 225 -3.89 16.04 -13.33
C ILE A 225 -2.92 14.92 -12.99
N GLY A 226 -1.81 14.80 -13.72
CA GLY A 226 -0.81 13.76 -13.51
C GLY A 226 -0.19 13.81 -12.12
N GLU A 227 0.21 14.99 -11.64
CA GLU A 227 0.75 15.19 -10.29
C GLU A 227 -0.22 14.74 -9.21
N LYS A 228 -1.52 15.03 -9.37
CA LYS A 228 -2.56 14.59 -8.42
C LYS A 228 -2.77 13.08 -8.42
N LEU A 229 -2.54 12.42 -9.55
CA LEU A 229 -2.57 10.95 -9.66
C LEU A 229 -1.24 10.29 -9.28
N GLY A 230 -0.21 11.07 -8.91
CA GLY A 230 1.13 10.55 -8.67
C GLY A 230 1.81 9.97 -9.93
N LEU A 231 1.41 10.45 -11.11
CA LEU A 231 1.92 10.03 -12.41
C LEU A 231 3.13 10.89 -12.80
N ILE A 232 4.22 10.23 -13.17
CA ILE A 232 5.40 10.88 -13.76
C ILE A 232 5.32 10.72 -15.28
N PHE A 233 5.33 11.85 -16.00
CA PHE A 233 5.38 11.86 -17.45
C PHE A 233 6.81 11.63 -17.94
N HIS A 234 7.01 10.54 -18.69
CA HIS A 234 8.28 10.28 -19.39
C HIS A 234 8.30 10.86 -20.80
N ASP A 235 7.13 10.89 -21.45
CA ASP A 235 6.94 11.56 -22.74
C ASP A 235 6.71 13.06 -22.53
N LYS A 236 7.34 13.89 -23.36
CA LYS A 236 7.18 15.36 -23.34
C LYS A 236 6.12 15.84 -24.33
N THR A 237 5.63 14.97 -25.20
CA THR A 237 4.58 15.27 -26.16
C THR A 237 3.21 15.26 -25.49
N GLU A 238 2.33 16.14 -25.94
CA GLU A 238 0.94 16.21 -25.46
C GLU A 238 0.21 14.85 -25.60
N GLY A 239 0.41 14.18 -26.73
CA GLY A 239 -0.23 12.88 -27.03
C GLY A 239 0.25 11.76 -26.11
N GLY A 240 1.57 11.66 -25.88
CA GLY A 240 2.12 10.65 -24.97
C GLY A 240 1.65 10.85 -23.54
N ARG A 241 1.57 12.11 -23.09
CA ARG A 241 1.05 12.47 -21.77
C ARG A 241 -0.45 12.17 -21.64
N ALA A 242 -1.24 12.44 -22.68
CA ALA A 242 -2.65 12.07 -22.73
C ALA A 242 -2.86 10.55 -22.62
N SER A 243 -2.06 9.76 -23.34
CA SER A 243 -2.12 8.30 -23.27
C SER A 243 -1.79 7.79 -21.87
N ALA A 244 -0.72 8.32 -21.25
CA ALA A 244 -0.33 7.94 -19.90
C ALA A 244 -1.40 8.28 -18.86
N LEU A 245 -2.06 9.44 -18.98
CA LEU A 245 -3.20 9.82 -18.13
C LEU A 245 -4.38 8.86 -18.29
N TYR A 246 -4.72 8.51 -19.52
CA TYR A 246 -5.81 7.58 -19.82
C TYR A 246 -5.56 6.21 -19.18
N ASP A 247 -4.35 5.68 -19.32
CA ASP A 247 -3.97 4.39 -18.74
C ASP A 247 -3.97 4.43 -17.21
N GLN A 248 -3.58 5.56 -16.60
CA GLN A 248 -3.66 5.74 -15.15
C GLN A 248 -5.11 5.79 -14.67
N LEU A 249 -5.97 6.61 -15.30
CA LEU A 249 -7.38 6.74 -14.93
C LEU A 249 -8.13 5.40 -15.05
N LYS A 250 -7.81 4.57 -16.05
CA LYS A 250 -8.37 3.22 -16.16
C LYS A 250 -8.08 2.35 -14.95
N LYS A 251 -6.92 2.48 -14.31
CA LYS A 251 -6.57 1.69 -13.12
C LYS A 251 -7.38 2.11 -11.90
N GLU A 252 -7.65 3.41 -11.78
CA GLU A 252 -8.44 3.97 -10.67
C GLU A 252 -9.92 3.58 -10.75
N VAL A 253 -10.46 3.37 -11.97
CA VAL A 253 -11.88 3.00 -12.20
C VAL A 253 -12.17 1.51 -11.92
N VAL A 254 -11.16 0.67 -11.68
CA VAL A 254 -11.33 -0.79 -11.56
C VAL A 254 -11.73 -1.27 -10.15
N ASP A 255 -12.02 -0.37 -9.19
CA ASP A 255 -12.63 -0.78 -7.92
C ASP A 255 -14.13 -1.16 -8.14
N PRO A 256 -14.54 -2.43 -7.93
CA PRO A 256 -15.86 -2.96 -8.32
C PRO A 256 -17.07 -2.39 -7.56
N LYS A 257 -16.92 -1.31 -6.79
CA LYS A 257 -18.01 -0.69 -6.01
C LYS A 257 -18.87 0.30 -6.80
N PHE A 258 -18.49 0.66 -8.02
CA PHE A 258 -19.22 1.65 -8.83
C PHE A 258 -19.63 1.10 -10.20
N ARG A 259 -20.05 -0.16 -10.25
CA ARG A 259 -20.64 -0.78 -11.44
C ARG A 259 -22.03 -1.34 -11.15
#